data_AF-H0G0A7-F1
#
_entry.id   AF-H0G0A7-F1
#
_cell.length_a   1.000
_cell.length_b   1.000
_cell.length_c   1.000
_cell.angle_alpha   90.00
_cell.angle_beta   90.00
_cell.angle_gamma   90.00
#
_symmetry.space_group_name_H-M   'P 1'
#
loop_
_entity.id
_entity.type
_entity.pdbx_description
1 polymer ?
#
loop_
_entity_poly.entity_id
_entity_poly.type
_entity_poly.pdbx_seq_one_letter_code
_entity_poly.pdbx_strand_id
1 'polypeptide(L)'
;MSGQAVFRIEGVRKSFGPVQVLQGVDLDLEAGAVTILMGANGAGKSTLVRILSGVYARDSGAITLADAAFEPVTPAEAIRAGVVTVHQNINDGVVADLDVATNLTFDRLNGRGSRFFFNPRRVRREAAAVAAHMGLSIDLAANVNDLTLADRQMVAIARAMSHEPKVLILDEPTSSLSSAEAERLFDLVDRLKARGVAILYISHRMSDIRRLADRIVSLRDGRITGRFDGPDLDYEGAVDAMLGRKVSAGKIAVHKAGGPIFKVRGLKLSDHARPFDFDLLDGEIVAVTGLVGVGKTALAETLFGARSPLAGEMTLDGLRYAPKATGQAIARGVFLVAKDRAESGIVPDFNIYENISLPFLGKLSRCGISSRRAERAKARGQITSLGVICRNERDEMQTLSGGNQQKVMVGRWLCEPSRLLILDEPFQGVDIAARRDIGNKLRISAAGRSTILFLTELDEAFEVADRILVMSEQTIVGEHRNTEVDVERLLSEIAGQSHQQVMHHEQ
;
A
#
# COMPACT_ATOMS: atom_id res chain seq x y z
N MET A 1 13.73 -4.38 -31.17
CA MET A 1 14.10 -3.01 -31.56
C MET A 1 14.06 -2.20 -30.29
N SER A 2 15.18 -1.63 -29.83
CA SER A 2 15.21 -0.78 -28.64
C SER A 2 14.27 0.41 -28.84
N GLY A 3 13.29 0.57 -27.96
CA GLY A 3 12.32 1.66 -28.03
C GLY A 3 13.04 3.01 -27.94
N GLN A 4 12.73 3.93 -28.84
CA GLN A 4 13.30 5.27 -28.79
C GLN A 4 12.65 6.01 -27.60
N ALA A 5 13.48 6.50 -26.66
CA ALA A 5 13.01 7.31 -25.55
C ALA A 5 12.28 8.56 -26.05
N VAL A 6 11.02 8.73 -25.66
CA VAL A 6 10.18 9.88 -26.02
C VAL A 6 10.36 11.04 -25.06
N PHE A 7 10.85 10.77 -23.84
CA PHE A 7 11.12 11.79 -22.83
C PHE A 7 12.47 11.53 -22.18
N ARG A 8 13.41 12.46 -22.32
CA ARG A 8 14.76 12.36 -21.75
C ARG A 8 15.00 13.46 -20.75
N ILE A 9 15.49 13.08 -19.58
CA ILE A 9 15.89 13.96 -18.48
C ILE A 9 17.39 13.79 -18.33
N GLU A 10 18.16 14.86 -18.49
CA GLU A 10 19.62 14.81 -18.50
C GLU A 10 20.20 15.78 -17.47
N GLY A 11 20.96 15.26 -16.52
CA GLY A 11 21.70 16.04 -15.54
C GLY A 11 20.85 17.00 -14.70
N VAL A 12 19.56 16.71 -14.48
CA VAL A 12 18.67 17.65 -13.78
C VAL A 12 19.08 17.81 -12.32
N ARG A 13 19.28 19.07 -11.91
CA ARG A 13 19.64 19.45 -10.53
C ARG A 13 18.61 20.40 -9.94
N LYS A 14 18.40 20.28 -8.63
CA LYS A 14 17.54 21.19 -7.87
C LYS A 14 17.98 21.33 -6.43
N SER A 15 18.04 22.58 -5.98
CA SER A 15 18.38 22.98 -4.62
C SER A 15 17.29 23.88 -4.04
N PHE A 16 17.08 23.80 -2.73
CA PHE A 16 16.27 24.75 -1.97
C PHE A 16 17.14 25.36 -0.87
N GLY A 17 17.59 26.59 -1.10
CA GLY A 17 18.61 27.22 -0.26
C GLY A 17 19.89 26.37 -0.23
N PRO A 18 20.41 25.99 0.95
CA PRO A 18 21.63 25.19 1.06
C PRO A 18 21.43 23.69 0.78
N VAL A 19 20.19 23.21 0.70
CA VAL A 19 19.89 21.77 0.56
C VAL A 19 19.80 21.40 -0.92
N GLN A 20 20.72 20.56 -1.39
CA GLN A 20 20.62 19.93 -2.70
C GLN A 20 19.67 18.73 -2.64
N VAL A 21 18.58 18.80 -3.39
CA VAL A 21 17.55 17.75 -3.43
C VAL A 21 17.70 16.85 -4.65
N LEU A 22 18.07 17.39 -5.82
CA LEU A 22 18.42 16.62 -7.01
C LEU A 22 19.85 16.97 -7.43
N GLN A 23 20.67 15.95 -7.67
CA GLN A 23 22.12 16.06 -7.87
C GLN A 23 22.58 15.55 -9.23
N GLY A 24 21.80 15.78 -10.29
CA GLY A 24 22.10 15.32 -11.64
C GLY A 24 21.36 14.03 -11.92
N VAL A 25 20.05 14.15 -12.09
CA VAL A 25 19.18 13.01 -12.41
C VAL A 25 19.16 12.81 -13.92
N ASP A 26 19.45 11.58 -14.34
CA ASP A 26 19.39 11.12 -15.72
C ASP A 26 18.35 10.01 -15.85
N LEU A 27 17.27 10.24 -16.60
CA LEU A 27 16.13 9.33 -16.72
C LEU A 27 15.50 9.40 -18.12
N ASP A 28 15.29 8.24 -18.73
CA ASP A 28 14.63 8.09 -20.03
C ASP A 28 13.30 7.35 -19.88
N LEU A 29 12.27 7.84 -20.56
CA LEU A 29 10.97 7.17 -20.66
C LEU A 29 10.70 6.77 -22.12
N GLU A 30 10.33 5.51 -22.32
CA GLU A 30 10.00 4.94 -23.62
C GLU A 30 8.49 4.95 -23.85
N ALA A 31 8.08 5.23 -25.08
CA ALA A 31 6.68 5.16 -25.49
C ALA A 31 6.17 3.72 -25.38
N GLY A 32 5.04 3.53 -24.71
CA GLY A 32 4.44 2.20 -24.53
C GLY A 32 5.15 1.33 -23.51
N ALA A 33 5.91 1.92 -22.59
CA ALA A 33 6.55 1.24 -21.47
C ALA A 33 6.21 1.93 -20.14
N VAL A 34 6.21 1.14 -19.07
CA VAL A 34 6.11 1.61 -17.68
C VAL A 34 7.49 1.59 -17.05
N THR A 35 8.03 2.78 -16.84
CA THR A 35 9.23 2.97 -16.02
C THR A 35 8.80 3.25 -14.59
N ILE A 36 9.19 2.36 -13.67
CA ILE A 36 8.96 2.56 -12.25
C ILE A 36 10.11 3.36 -11.65
N LEU A 37 9.75 4.45 -10.95
CA LEU A 37 10.68 5.20 -10.13
C LEU A 37 10.47 4.88 -8.66
N MET A 38 11.37 4.08 -8.10
CA MET A 38 11.39 3.76 -6.68
C MET A 38 12.43 4.60 -5.94
N GLY A 39 12.26 4.77 -4.64
CA GLY A 39 13.15 5.57 -3.82
C GLY A 39 12.64 5.69 -2.39
N ALA A 40 13.53 5.87 -1.43
CA ALA A 40 13.14 6.16 -0.07
C ALA A 40 12.40 7.52 0.04
N ASN A 41 11.71 7.74 1.16
CA ASN A 41 11.16 9.07 1.45
C ASN A 41 12.29 10.09 1.55
N GLY A 42 12.10 11.25 0.92
CA GLY A 42 13.14 12.28 0.83
C GLY A 42 14.17 12.06 -0.27
N ALA A 43 14.10 10.99 -1.07
CA ALA A 43 15.04 10.75 -2.17
C ALA A 43 15.01 11.78 -3.31
N GLY A 44 13.96 12.61 -3.38
CA GLY A 44 13.77 13.64 -4.41
C GLY A 44 12.68 13.34 -5.44
N LYS A 45 11.95 12.22 -5.32
CA LYS A 45 10.89 11.81 -6.28
C LYS A 45 9.85 12.90 -6.53
N SER A 46 9.21 13.41 -5.47
CA SER A 46 8.20 14.47 -5.60
C SER A 46 8.77 15.79 -6.13
N THR A 47 10.05 16.09 -5.84
CA THR A 47 10.73 17.25 -6.41
C THR A 47 10.93 17.09 -7.91
N LEU A 48 11.33 15.90 -8.37
CA LEU A 48 11.42 15.57 -9.78
C LEU A 48 10.04 15.73 -10.44
N VAL A 49 8.99 15.12 -9.88
CA VAL A 49 7.60 15.26 -10.39
C VAL A 49 7.17 16.71 -10.51
N ARG A 50 7.45 17.55 -9.51
CA ARG A 50 7.12 18.99 -9.55
C ARG A 50 7.88 19.75 -10.63
N ILE A 51 9.09 19.33 -10.98
CA ILE A 51 9.83 19.89 -12.12
C ILE A 51 9.18 19.45 -13.44
N LEU A 52 8.91 18.16 -13.60
CA LEU A 52 8.32 17.61 -14.83
C LEU A 52 6.91 18.15 -15.11
N SER A 53 6.18 18.51 -14.05
CA SER A 53 4.86 19.14 -14.13
C SER A 53 4.90 20.67 -14.23
N GLY A 54 6.07 21.31 -14.34
CA GLY A 54 6.18 22.76 -14.47
C GLY A 54 5.77 23.56 -13.21
N VAL A 55 5.74 22.91 -12.03
CA VAL A 55 5.51 23.57 -10.74
C VAL A 55 6.80 24.21 -10.23
N TYR A 56 7.95 23.56 -10.44
CA TYR A 56 9.26 24.07 -10.08
C TYR A 56 10.18 24.17 -11.29
N ALA A 57 10.93 25.27 -11.39
CA ALA A 57 12.05 25.35 -12.30
C ALA A 57 13.23 24.50 -11.78
N ARG A 58 13.89 23.79 -12.70
CA ARG A 58 15.20 23.14 -12.46
C ARG A 58 16.32 24.19 -12.36
N ASP A 59 17.41 23.88 -11.66
CA ASP A 59 18.56 24.79 -11.56
C ASP A 59 19.56 24.58 -12.71
N SER A 60 19.68 23.35 -13.23
CA SER A 60 20.48 22.98 -14.41
C SER A 60 20.01 21.63 -14.99
N GLY A 61 20.67 21.17 -16.05
CA GLY A 61 20.31 19.97 -16.83
C GLY A 61 19.58 20.32 -18.13
N ALA A 62 18.96 19.33 -18.76
CA ALA A 62 18.06 19.50 -19.90
C ALA A 62 16.93 18.47 -19.83
N ILE A 63 15.78 18.81 -20.40
CA ILE A 63 14.66 17.89 -20.57
C ILE A 63 14.19 17.99 -22.00
N THR A 64 14.01 16.87 -22.68
CA THR A 64 13.49 16.81 -24.05
C THR A 64 12.28 15.90 -24.13
N LEU A 65 11.29 16.31 -24.94
CA LEU A 65 10.07 15.57 -25.24
C LEU A 65 9.91 15.45 -26.76
N ALA A 66 9.91 14.22 -27.28
CA ALA A 66 9.86 13.92 -28.71
C ALA A 66 10.90 14.76 -29.50
N ASP A 67 12.15 14.76 -29.01
CA ASP A 67 13.31 15.48 -29.54
C ASP A 67 13.20 17.02 -29.54
N ALA A 68 12.18 17.59 -28.90
CA ALA A 68 12.06 19.04 -28.66
C ALA A 68 12.40 19.41 -27.21
N ALA A 69 12.94 20.61 -26.98
CA ALA A 69 13.20 21.12 -25.64
C ALA A 69 11.89 21.23 -24.83
N PHE A 70 11.90 20.71 -23.60
CA PHE A 70 10.76 20.73 -22.69
C PHE A 70 11.06 21.63 -21.49
N GLU A 71 10.52 22.85 -21.52
CA GLU A 71 10.77 23.89 -20.50
C GLU A 71 9.45 24.55 -20.04
N PRO A 72 8.52 23.79 -19.45
CA PRO A 72 7.27 24.38 -18.97
C PRO A 72 7.53 25.33 -17.79
N VAL A 73 6.91 26.50 -17.82
CA VAL A 73 6.92 27.48 -16.73
C VAL A 73 5.68 27.31 -15.84
N THR A 74 4.66 26.59 -16.33
CA THR A 74 3.43 26.31 -15.59
C THR A 74 2.91 24.88 -15.84
N PRO A 75 2.09 24.32 -14.93
CA PRO A 75 1.45 23.03 -15.15
C PRO A 75 0.58 22.95 -16.41
N ALA A 76 -0.09 24.05 -16.75
CA ALA A 76 -0.88 24.11 -17.97
C ALA A 76 -0.02 23.99 -19.25
N GLU A 77 1.23 24.47 -19.21
CA GLU A 77 2.18 24.30 -20.32
C GLU A 77 2.70 22.87 -20.42
N ALA A 78 2.98 22.22 -19.30
CA ALA A 78 3.38 20.82 -19.27
C ALA A 78 2.28 19.92 -19.88
N ILE A 79 1.02 20.12 -19.46
CA ILE A 79 -0.14 19.39 -19.99
C ILE A 79 -0.28 19.63 -21.50
N ARG A 80 -0.21 20.89 -21.96
CA ARG A 80 -0.29 21.23 -23.40
C ARG A 80 0.84 20.62 -24.23
N ALA A 81 2.04 20.49 -23.66
CA ALA A 81 3.16 19.84 -24.32
C ALA A 81 3.00 18.30 -24.39
N GLY A 82 2.08 17.73 -23.59
CA GLY A 82 1.77 16.31 -23.58
C GLY A 82 2.34 15.55 -22.37
N VAL A 83 2.72 16.25 -21.30
CA VAL A 83 3.14 15.66 -20.02
C VAL A 83 2.08 15.92 -18.97
N VAL A 84 1.42 14.87 -18.50
CA VAL A 84 0.33 14.98 -17.52
C VAL A 84 0.68 14.21 -16.26
N THR A 85 0.44 14.82 -15.10
CA THR A 85 0.72 14.21 -13.80
C THR A 85 -0.57 13.99 -13.04
N VAL A 86 -0.74 12.78 -12.50
CA VAL A 86 -1.76 12.45 -11.50
C VAL A 86 -1.04 12.35 -10.16
N HIS A 87 -1.33 13.33 -9.29
CA HIS A 87 -0.68 13.46 -7.99
C HIS A 87 -1.27 12.48 -6.96
N GLN A 88 -0.51 12.23 -5.90
CA GLN A 88 -0.88 11.34 -4.79
C GLN A 88 -2.21 11.75 -4.12
N ASN A 89 -2.48 13.05 -3.99
CA ASN A 89 -3.76 13.52 -3.49
C ASN A 89 -4.79 13.54 -4.63
N ILE A 90 -5.71 12.59 -4.57
CA ILE A 90 -6.73 12.36 -5.60
C ILE A 90 -7.59 13.60 -5.85
N ASN A 91 -7.85 14.39 -4.80
CA ASN A 91 -8.62 15.63 -4.88
C ASN A 91 -7.93 16.72 -5.70
N ASP A 92 -6.63 16.61 -5.97
CA ASP A 92 -5.92 17.58 -6.81
C ASP A 92 -6.22 17.34 -8.32
N GLY A 93 -6.65 16.13 -8.69
CA GLY A 93 -6.96 15.74 -10.07
C GLY A 93 -8.43 15.88 -10.48
N VAL A 94 -9.34 16.03 -9.51
CA VAL A 94 -10.80 16.07 -9.73
C VAL A 94 -11.43 17.24 -8.99
N VAL A 95 -12.47 17.83 -9.58
CA VAL A 95 -13.31 18.82 -8.92
C VAL A 95 -14.41 18.08 -8.16
N ALA A 96 -14.22 18.00 -6.86
CA ALA A 96 -15.07 17.34 -5.88
C ALA A 96 -16.57 17.61 -6.08
N ASP A 97 -16.97 18.88 -6.26
CA ASP A 97 -18.38 19.28 -6.31
C ASP A 97 -19.06 19.11 -7.67
N LEU A 98 -18.32 18.65 -8.69
CA LEU A 98 -18.86 18.46 -10.04
C LEU A 98 -19.17 16.98 -10.30
N ASP A 99 -20.10 16.75 -11.24
CA ASP A 99 -20.41 15.40 -11.70
C ASP A 99 -19.22 14.80 -12.48
N VAL A 100 -19.21 13.47 -12.59
CA VAL A 100 -18.16 12.72 -13.31
C VAL A 100 -18.08 13.17 -14.77
N ALA A 101 -19.21 13.41 -15.44
CA ALA A 101 -19.23 13.85 -16.83
C ALA A 101 -18.50 15.18 -17.05
N THR A 102 -18.74 16.15 -16.16
CA THR A 102 -18.10 17.47 -16.21
C THR A 102 -16.64 17.37 -15.86
N ASN A 103 -16.25 16.54 -14.88
CA ASN A 103 -14.86 16.28 -14.55
C ASN A 103 -14.06 15.72 -15.74
N LEU A 104 -14.60 14.70 -16.42
CA LEU A 104 -13.93 14.07 -17.58
C LEU A 104 -13.77 15.00 -18.78
N THR A 105 -14.57 16.07 -18.86
CA THR A 105 -14.57 17.01 -19.99
C THR A 105 -14.08 18.41 -19.60
N PHE A 106 -13.68 18.61 -18.34
CA PHE A 106 -13.45 19.92 -17.73
C PHE A 106 -12.46 20.77 -18.52
N ASP A 107 -11.35 20.18 -18.95
CA ASP A 107 -10.29 20.94 -19.62
C ASP A 107 -10.66 21.33 -21.05
N ARG A 108 -11.61 20.61 -21.67
CA ARG A 108 -12.20 20.95 -22.98
C ARG A 108 -13.23 22.07 -22.87
N LEU A 109 -13.87 22.22 -21.70
CA LEU A 109 -14.79 23.31 -21.41
C LEU A 109 -14.07 24.64 -21.17
N ASN A 110 -12.80 24.60 -20.75
CA ASN A 110 -12.02 25.79 -20.39
C ASN A 110 -10.83 26.09 -21.35
N GLY A 111 -10.63 25.29 -22.40
CA GLY A 111 -9.53 25.45 -23.36
C GLY A 111 -9.77 26.47 -24.50
N ARG A 112 -8.72 26.79 -25.27
CA ARG A 112 -8.84 27.61 -26.49
C ARG A 112 -9.77 26.93 -27.49
N GLY A 113 -10.84 27.61 -27.89
CA GLY A 113 -11.90 27.06 -28.74
C GLY A 113 -13.13 26.56 -27.98
N SER A 114 -13.18 26.73 -26.65
CA SER A 114 -14.38 26.45 -25.88
C SER A 114 -15.54 27.34 -26.33
N ARG A 115 -16.74 26.75 -26.39
CA ARG A 115 -17.95 27.47 -26.81
C ARG A 115 -18.51 28.26 -25.62
N PHE A 116 -19.05 29.43 -25.91
CA PHE A 116 -19.65 30.34 -24.91
C PHE A 116 -20.80 29.70 -24.10
N PHE A 117 -21.48 28.68 -24.63
CA PHE A 117 -22.64 28.04 -23.98
C PHE A 117 -22.35 26.60 -23.55
N PHE A 118 -22.66 26.31 -22.29
CA PHE A 118 -22.63 24.96 -21.71
C PHE A 118 -23.77 24.10 -22.26
N ASN A 119 -23.48 22.87 -22.69
CA ASN A 119 -24.48 21.92 -23.19
C ASN A 119 -24.34 20.57 -22.47
N PRO A 120 -25.21 20.26 -21.49
CA PRO A 120 -25.14 19.04 -20.70
C PRO A 120 -25.24 17.75 -21.53
N ARG A 121 -26.05 17.74 -22.58
CA ARG A 121 -26.22 16.54 -23.44
C ARG A 121 -24.94 16.24 -24.22
N ARG A 122 -24.24 17.28 -24.67
CA ARG A 122 -22.94 17.13 -25.35
C ARG A 122 -21.87 16.63 -24.38
N VAL A 123 -21.77 17.27 -23.21
CA VAL A 123 -20.83 16.90 -22.14
C VAL A 123 -20.98 15.43 -21.76
N ARG A 124 -22.21 14.97 -21.53
CA ARG A 124 -22.47 13.55 -21.22
C ARG A 124 -22.07 12.61 -22.36
N ARG A 125 -22.32 12.98 -23.62
CA ARG A 125 -21.91 12.16 -24.78
C ARG A 125 -20.39 12.07 -24.90
N GLU A 126 -19.69 13.18 -24.74
CA GLU A 126 -18.22 13.22 -24.77
C GLU A 126 -17.61 12.45 -23.59
N ALA A 127 -18.16 12.63 -22.39
CA ALA A 127 -17.76 11.89 -21.19
C ALA A 127 -18.00 10.38 -21.35
N ALA A 128 -19.13 9.96 -21.94
CA ALA A 128 -19.40 8.55 -22.21
C ALA A 128 -18.38 7.95 -23.18
N ALA A 129 -17.93 8.71 -24.18
CA ALA A 129 -16.85 8.27 -25.05
C ALA A 129 -15.56 8.09 -24.25
N VAL A 130 -15.15 9.08 -23.44
CA VAL A 130 -13.93 8.98 -22.61
C VAL A 130 -14.02 7.78 -21.65
N ALA A 131 -15.14 7.62 -20.94
CA ALA A 131 -15.37 6.53 -20.01
C ALA A 131 -15.28 5.17 -20.70
N ALA A 132 -15.92 4.99 -21.87
CA ALA A 132 -15.86 3.75 -22.63
C ALA A 132 -14.43 3.42 -23.09
N HIS A 133 -13.68 4.41 -23.59
CA HIS A 133 -12.29 4.23 -24.02
C HIS A 133 -11.35 3.85 -22.86
N MET A 134 -11.68 4.28 -21.64
CA MET A 134 -10.90 4.01 -20.44
C MET A 134 -11.39 2.78 -19.67
N GLY A 135 -12.49 2.14 -20.11
CA GLY A 135 -13.12 1.03 -19.40
C GLY A 135 -13.73 1.42 -18.05
N LEU A 136 -14.16 2.68 -17.91
CA LEU A 136 -14.79 3.17 -16.68
C LEU A 136 -16.26 2.74 -16.61
N SER A 137 -16.61 2.00 -15.56
CA SER A 137 -17.98 1.64 -15.21
C SER A 137 -18.47 2.48 -14.03
N ILE A 138 -18.56 3.81 -14.23
CA ILE A 138 -18.98 4.78 -13.21
C ILE A 138 -20.19 5.55 -13.75
N ASP A 139 -21.16 5.85 -12.87
CA ASP A 139 -22.27 6.73 -13.23
C ASP A 139 -21.75 8.15 -13.53
N LEU A 140 -21.92 8.58 -14.77
CA LEU A 140 -21.48 9.89 -15.24
C LEU A 140 -22.24 11.06 -14.59
N ALA A 141 -23.42 10.81 -14.03
CA ALA A 141 -24.22 11.80 -13.32
C ALA A 141 -23.94 11.86 -11.81
N ALA A 142 -23.18 10.91 -11.27
CA ALA A 142 -22.82 10.91 -9.86
C ALA A 142 -21.88 12.09 -9.53
N ASN A 143 -22.03 12.62 -8.32
CA ASN A 143 -21.10 13.62 -7.79
C ASN A 143 -19.78 12.92 -7.44
N VAL A 144 -18.64 13.55 -7.76
CA VAL A 144 -17.32 12.97 -7.46
C VAL A 144 -17.12 12.76 -5.96
N ASN A 145 -17.72 13.58 -5.10
CA ASN A 145 -17.67 13.40 -3.64
C ASN A 145 -18.41 12.16 -3.13
N ASP A 146 -19.31 11.58 -3.91
CA ASP A 146 -20.04 10.37 -3.52
C ASP A 146 -19.30 9.10 -3.98
N LEU A 147 -18.24 9.25 -4.78
CA LEU A 147 -17.46 8.14 -5.30
C LEU A 147 -16.49 7.56 -4.27
N THR A 148 -16.23 6.26 -4.42
CA THR A 148 -15.14 5.57 -3.74
C THR A 148 -13.78 6.18 -4.11
N LEU A 149 -12.77 5.95 -3.28
CA LEU A 149 -11.43 6.50 -3.52
C LEU A 149 -10.83 5.98 -4.83
N ALA A 150 -11.02 4.68 -5.12
CA ALA A 150 -10.61 4.06 -6.36
C ALA A 150 -11.31 4.67 -7.57
N ASP A 151 -12.62 4.88 -7.50
CA ASP A 151 -13.38 5.47 -8.60
C ASP A 151 -12.95 6.92 -8.88
N ARG A 152 -12.67 7.72 -7.83
CA ARG A 152 -12.10 9.06 -8.00
C ARG A 152 -10.74 9.02 -8.69
N GLN A 153 -9.87 8.06 -8.31
CA GLN A 153 -8.56 7.89 -8.95
C GLN A 153 -8.70 7.54 -10.44
N MET A 154 -9.61 6.63 -10.75
CA MET A 154 -9.91 6.23 -12.12
C MET A 154 -10.45 7.40 -12.95
N VAL A 155 -11.31 8.26 -12.36
CA VAL A 155 -11.77 9.51 -12.99
C VAL A 155 -10.61 10.50 -13.21
N ALA A 156 -9.71 10.66 -12.23
CA ALA A 156 -8.55 11.54 -12.36
C ALA A 156 -7.64 11.12 -13.53
N ILE A 157 -7.34 9.82 -13.64
CA ILE A 157 -6.51 9.27 -14.73
C ILE A 157 -7.25 9.36 -16.06
N ALA A 158 -8.55 9.05 -16.11
CA ALA A 158 -9.32 9.18 -17.35
C ALA A 158 -9.43 10.63 -17.83
N ARG A 159 -9.53 11.60 -16.91
CA ARG A 159 -9.44 13.03 -17.23
C ARG A 159 -8.06 13.38 -17.79
N ALA A 160 -6.98 12.90 -17.17
CA ALA A 160 -5.62 13.10 -17.67
C ALA A 160 -5.47 12.60 -19.11
N MET A 161 -6.11 11.48 -19.44
CA MET A 161 -6.11 10.90 -20.79
C MET A 161 -6.92 11.67 -21.83
N SER A 162 -7.82 12.57 -21.41
CA SER A 162 -8.57 13.41 -22.35
C SER A 162 -7.68 14.36 -23.18
N HIS A 163 -6.43 14.57 -22.72
CA HIS A 163 -5.37 15.35 -23.37
C HIS A 163 -4.46 14.54 -24.30
N GLU A 164 -4.68 13.23 -24.43
CA GLU A 164 -3.83 12.34 -25.24
C GLU A 164 -2.33 12.50 -24.90
N PRO A 165 -1.94 12.31 -23.63
CA PRO A 165 -0.58 12.55 -23.19
C PRO A 165 0.43 11.66 -23.90
N LYS A 166 1.61 12.21 -24.20
CA LYS A 166 2.79 11.45 -24.60
C LYS A 166 3.46 10.81 -23.39
N VAL A 167 3.44 11.53 -22.26
CA VAL A 167 3.98 11.08 -20.97
C VAL A 167 2.92 11.23 -19.89
N LEU A 168 2.67 10.14 -19.16
CA LEU A 168 1.82 10.11 -17.98
C LEU A 168 2.68 9.82 -16.74
N ILE A 169 2.59 10.68 -15.73
CA ILE A 169 3.26 10.50 -14.45
C ILE A 169 2.20 10.13 -13.42
N LEU A 170 2.34 8.98 -12.77
CA LEU A 170 1.45 8.51 -11.70
C LEU A 170 2.22 8.49 -10.38
N ASP A 171 1.86 9.38 -9.44
CA ASP A 171 2.55 9.55 -8.17
C ASP A 171 1.86 8.77 -7.03
N GLU A 172 2.37 7.58 -6.68
CA GLU A 172 1.85 6.66 -5.66
C GLU A 172 0.32 6.39 -5.76
N PRO A 173 -0.19 6.00 -6.94
CA PRO A 173 -1.63 6.00 -7.22
C PRO A 173 -2.41 4.87 -6.50
N THR A 174 -1.73 3.87 -5.93
CA THR A 174 -2.33 2.74 -5.21
C THR A 174 -2.19 2.84 -3.69
N SER A 175 -1.53 3.88 -3.17
CA SER A 175 -1.14 3.99 -1.74
C SER A 175 -2.30 3.87 -0.76
N SER A 176 -3.51 4.21 -1.19
CA SER A 176 -4.73 4.22 -0.38
C SER A 176 -5.80 3.23 -0.85
N LEU A 177 -5.48 2.40 -1.85
CA LEU A 177 -6.40 1.46 -2.48
C LEU A 177 -6.27 0.04 -1.90
N SER A 178 -7.36 -0.72 -1.96
CA SER A 178 -7.33 -2.17 -1.73
C SER A 178 -6.65 -2.91 -2.89
N SER A 179 -6.31 -4.19 -2.68
CA SER A 179 -5.69 -5.03 -3.72
C SER A 179 -6.59 -5.18 -4.96
N ALA A 180 -7.91 -5.32 -4.77
CA ALA A 180 -8.85 -5.49 -5.88
C ALA A 180 -9.03 -4.18 -6.68
N GLU A 181 -8.96 -3.04 -6.02
CA GLU A 181 -9.03 -1.72 -6.66
C GLU A 181 -7.72 -1.40 -7.41
N ALA A 182 -6.57 -1.78 -6.86
CA ALA A 182 -5.28 -1.64 -7.53
C ALA A 182 -5.24 -2.40 -8.87
N GLU A 183 -5.82 -3.61 -8.95
CA GLU A 183 -5.90 -4.36 -10.22
C GLU A 183 -6.69 -3.60 -11.30
N ARG A 184 -7.80 -2.94 -10.95
CA ARG A 184 -8.55 -2.12 -11.92
C ARG A 184 -7.72 -0.97 -12.48
N LEU A 185 -6.87 -0.38 -11.63
CA LEU A 185 -5.92 0.64 -12.03
C LEU A 185 -4.82 0.05 -12.93
N PHE A 186 -4.31 -1.14 -12.61
CA PHE A 186 -3.30 -1.81 -13.43
C PHE A 186 -3.82 -2.12 -14.83
N ASP A 187 -5.06 -2.62 -14.94
CA ASP A 187 -5.72 -2.84 -16.22
C ASP A 187 -5.87 -1.54 -17.02
N LEU A 188 -6.11 -0.41 -16.36
CA LEU A 188 -6.12 0.90 -17.01
C LEU A 188 -4.73 1.26 -17.51
N VAL A 189 -3.69 1.13 -16.69
CA VAL A 189 -2.29 1.39 -17.07
C VAL A 189 -1.89 0.55 -18.28
N ASP A 190 -2.26 -0.74 -18.33
CA ASP A 190 -2.00 -1.62 -19.47
C ASP A 190 -2.66 -1.12 -20.77
N ARG A 191 -3.91 -0.62 -20.69
CA ARG A 191 -4.57 0.01 -21.85
C ARG A 191 -3.84 1.26 -22.33
N LEU A 192 -3.29 2.06 -21.41
CA LEU A 192 -2.55 3.28 -21.76
C LEU A 192 -1.20 2.95 -22.38
N LYS A 193 -0.50 1.97 -21.82
CA LYS A 193 0.73 1.40 -22.36
C LYS A 193 0.52 0.88 -23.78
N ALA A 194 -0.53 0.11 -24.03
CA ALA A 194 -0.88 -0.41 -25.36
C ALA A 194 -1.14 0.68 -26.42
N ARG A 195 -1.45 1.91 -25.98
CA ARG A 195 -1.63 3.09 -26.86
C ARG A 195 -0.33 3.87 -27.11
N GLY A 196 0.81 3.40 -26.60
CA GLY A 196 2.11 4.04 -26.80
C GLY A 196 2.40 5.20 -25.85
N VAL A 197 1.63 5.36 -24.76
CA VAL A 197 1.93 6.37 -23.74
C VAL A 197 3.18 5.94 -22.96
N ALA A 198 4.13 6.85 -22.75
CA ALA A 198 5.25 6.61 -21.83
C ALA A 198 4.79 6.86 -20.39
N ILE A 199 4.96 5.88 -19.50
CA ILE A 199 4.41 5.95 -18.15
C ILE A 199 5.55 5.99 -17.13
N LEU A 200 5.64 7.07 -16.36
CA LEU A 200 6.47 7.14 -15.16
C LEU A 200 5.61 6.82 -13.95
N TYR A 201 5.79 5.63 -13.38
CA TYR A 201 5.00 5.16 -12.26
C TYR A 201 5.83 5.21 -10.97
N ILE A 202 5.44 6.04 -10.02
CA ILE A 202 6.15 6.19 -8.75
C ILE A 202 5.49 5.29 -7.74
N SER A 203 6.24 4.29 -7.28
CA SER A 203 5.78 3.41 -6.23
C SER A 203 6.96 2.76 -5.52
N HIS A 204 6.72 2.43 -4.27
CA HIS A 204 7.61 1.62 -3.45
C HIS A 204 6.99 0.25 -3.15
N ARG A 205 5.77 -0.02 -3.65
CA ARG A 205 5.01 -1.24 -3.37
C ARG A 205 5.42 -2.35 -4.33
N MET A 206 5.95 -3.45 -3.82
CA MET A 206 6.46 -4.53 -4.67
C MET A 206 5.37 -5.16 -5.54
N SER A 207 4.12 -5.15 -5.07
CA SER A 207 2.94 -5.60 -5.83
C SER A 207 2.74 -4.83 -7.13
N ASP A 208 2.79 -3.50 -7.08
CA ASP A 208 2.74 -2.64 -8.27
C ASP A 208 3.94 -2.93 -9.20
N ILE A 209 5.13 -3.07 -8.62
CA ILE A 209 6.37 -3.23 -9.38
C ILE A 209 6.35 -4.51 -10.21
N ARG A 210 5.96 -5.62 -9.60
CA ARG A 210 5.88 -6.91 -10.30
C ARG A 210 4.78 -6.94 -11.36
N ARG A 211 3.67 -6.23 -11.15
CA ARG A 211 2.51 -6.25 -12.05
C ARG A 211 2.67 -5.34 -13.26
N LEU A 212 3.43 -4.24 -13.14
CA LEU A 212 3.49 -3.19 -14.15
C LEU A 212 4.87 -2.94 -14.76
N ALA A 213 5.97 -3.16 -14.03
CA ALA A 213 7.27 -2.64 -14.45
C ALA A 213 7.75 -3.29 -15.75
N ASP A 214 8.09 -2.46 -16.73
CA ASP A 214 8.98 -2.83 -17.84
C ASP A 214 10.44 -2.48 -17.50
N ARG A 215 10.62 -1.44 -16.67
CA ARG A 215 11.90 -0.87 -16.27
C ARG A 215 11.80 -0.38 -14.84
N ILE A 216 12.86 -0.55 -14.05
CA ILE A 216 12.94 -0.04 -12.68
C ILE A 216 14.12 0.90 -12.56
N VAL A 217 13.89 2.06 -11.95
CA VAL A 217 14.90 3.07 -11.68
C VAL A 217 14.85 3.44 -10.21
N SER A 218 15.98 3.30 -9.53
CA SER A 218 16.10 3.61 -8.11
C SER A 218 16.71 4.99 -7.92
N LEU A 219 16.00 5.86 -7.20
CA LEU A 219 16.43 7.20 -6.81
C LEU A 219 16.78 7.23 -5.31
N ARG A 220 17.96 7.74 -4.99
CA ARG A 220 18.41 7.95 -3.61
C ARG A 220 19.26 9.21 -3.51
N ASP A 221 19.04 10.00 -2.45
CA ASP A 221 19.81 11.23 -2.18
C ASP A 221 19.93 12.17 -3.40
N GLY A 222 18.87 12.25 -4.20
CA GLY A 222 18.83 13.08 -5.41
C GLY A 222 19.59 12.53 -6.62
N ARG A 223 20.02 11.26 -6.59
CA ARG A 223 20.76 10.61 -7.68
C ARG A 223 20.10 9.29 -8.06
N ILE A 224 20.25 8.91 -9.32
CA ILE A 224 19.89 7.57 -9.78
C ILE A 224 20.98 6.61 -9.33
N THR A 225 20.61 5.61 -8.54
CA THR A 225 21.54 4.63 -7.95
C THR A 225 21.47 3.27 -8.63
N GLY A 226 20.46 3.01 -9.44
CA GLY A 226 20.31 1.78 -10.20
C GLY A 226 19.30 1.92 -11.34
N ARG A 227 19.54 1.16 -12.40
CA ARG A 227 18.66 1.01 -13.56
C ARG A 227 18.58 -0.48 -13.87
N PHE A 228 17.37 -1.01 -13.93
CA PHE A 228 17.11 -2.43 -14.08
C PHE A 228 16.14 -2.56 -15.25
N ASP A 229 16.67 -3.07 -16.35
CA ASP A 229 16.00 -3.20 -17.63
C ASP A 229 16.20 -4.64 -18.13
N GLY A 230 15.20 -5.24 -18.75
CA GLY A 230 15.32 -6.58 -19.32
C GLY A 230 14.03 -7.41 -19.22
N PRO A 231 14.01 -8.60 -19.82
CA PRO A 231 12.87 -9.52 -19.72
C PRO A 231 12.65 -10.02 -18.28
N ASP A 232 13.75 -10.18 -17.52
CA ASP A 232 13.72 -10.52 -16.11
C ASP A 232 14.30 -9.33 -15.32
N LEU A 233 13.43 -8.61 -14.63
CA LEU A 233 13.83 -7.46 -13.83
C LEU A 233 14.49 -7.90 -12.53
N ASP A 234 15.68 -7.36 -12.25
CA ASP A 234 16.37 -7.53 -10.97
C ASP A 234 15.73 -6.63 -9.90
N TYR A 235 14.65 -7.14 -9.30
CA TYR A 235 13.93 -6.46 -8.22
C TYR A 235 14.78 -6.29 -6.96
N GLU A 236 15.69 -7.23 -6.70
CA GLU A 236 16.55 -7.22 -5.51
C GLU A 236 17.57 -6.08 -5.60
N GLY A 237 18.32 -6.03 -6.71
CA GLY A 237 19.24 -4.94 -6.99
C GLY A 237 18.53 -3.58 -6.95
N ALA A 238 17.28 -3.53 -7.41
CA ALA A 238 16.48 -2.31 -7.36
C ALA A 238 16.18 -1.84 -5.92
N VAL A 239 15.77 -2.77 -5.04
CA VAL A 239 15.55 -2.50 -3.61
C VAL A 239 16.85 -2.11 -2.91
N ASP A 240 17.94 -2.82 -3.16
CA ASP A 240 19.26 -2.51 -2.61
C ASP A 240 19.75 -1.12 -3.03
N ALA A 241 19.60 -0.78 -4.32
CA ALA A 241 19.95 0.53 -4.85
C ALA A 241 19.13 1.64 -4.19
N MET A 242 17.84 1.40 -3.93
CA MET A 242 16.95 2.32 -3.21
C MET A 242 17.36 2.52 -1.75
N LEU A 243 17.67 1.44 -1.04
CA LEU A 243 17.95 1.46 0.41
C LEU A 243 19.39 1.88 0.73
N GLY A 244 20.31 1.76 -0.23
CA GLY A 244 21.73 2.10 -0.03
C GLY A 244 22.48 1.21 0.93
N ARG A 245 21.95 0.01 1.15
CA ARG A 245 22.57 -1.09 1.88
C ARG A 245 22.20 -2.34 1.10
N LYS A 246 23.12 -3.30 0.96
CA LYS A 246 22.70 -4.72 0.87
C LYS A 246 21.74 -4.91 2.03
N VAL A 247 20.50 -5.31 1.79
CA VAL A 247 19.46 -5.47 2.82
C VAL A 247 20.08 -6.12 4.07
N SER A 248 20.50 -5.28 5.00
CA SER A 248 21.00 -5.67 6.29
C SER A 248 19.90 -5.17 7.16
N ALA A 249 19.04 -6.13 7.53
CA ALA A 249 17.95 -5.99 8.46
C ALA A 249 18.30 -4.89 9.46
N GLY A 250 17.41 -3.90 9.57
CA GLY A 250 17.50 -2.93 10.65
C GLY A 250 17.79 -3.71 11.93
N LYS A 251 18.74 -3.25 12.75
CA LYS A 251 19.11 -3.89 14.01
C LYS A 251 17.92 -3.88 14.99
N ILE A 252 16.91 -4.70 14.72
CA ILE A 252 15.94 -5.08 15.73
C ILE A 252 16.70 -5.99 16.67
N ALA A 253 16.69 -5.64 17.95
CA ALA A 253 17.09 -6.58 18.98
C ALA A 253 16.03 -7.69 19.01
N VAL A 254 16.26 -8.76 18.23
CA VAL A 254 15.42 -9.96 18.27
C VAL A 254 15.40 -10.46 19.70
N HIS A 255 14.20 -10.51 20.28
CA HIS A 255 14.05 -10.92 21.67
C HIS A 255 14.27 -12.43 21.80
N LYS A 256 14.87 -12.85 22.93
CA LYS A 256 14.85 -14.28 23.31
C LYS A 256 13.41 -14.65 23.63
N ALA A 257 12.77 -15.32 22.67
CA ALA A 257 11.41 -15.77 22.79
C ALA A 257 11.22 -16.71 24.00
N GLY A 258 10.07 -16.58 24.68
CA GLY A 258 9.66 -17.46 25.78
C GLY A 258 9.10 -18.80 25.29
N GLY A 259 8.30 -19.45 26.12
CA GLY A 259 7.63 -20.70 25.75
C GLY A 259 6.59 -20.54 24.64
N PRO A 260 6.17 -21.64 23.97
CA PRO A 260 5.17 -21.59 22.93
C PRO A 260 3.78 -21.23 23.48
N ILE A 261 3.18 -20.16 22.96
CA ILE A 261 1.80 -19.74 23.28
C ILE A 261 0.81 -20.37 22.32
N PHE A 262 1.15 -20.40 21.02
CA PHE A 262 0.26 -20.94 20.00
C PHE A 262 1.02 -21.94 19.13
N LYS A 263 0.41 -23.09 18.86
CA LYS A 263 1.00 -24.10 17.97
C LYS A 263 0.00 -24.52 16.92
N VAL A 264 0.52 -24.72 15.71
CA VAL A 264 -0.21 -25.18 14.54
C VAL A 264 0.46 -26.44 14.03
N ARG A 265 -0.30 -27.52 13.86
CA ARG A 265 0.20 -28.81 13.37
C ARG A 265 -0.71 -29.36 12.28
N GLY A 266 -0.13 -29.71 11.14
CA GLY A 266 -0.80 -30.27 9.97
C GLY A 266 -1.90 -29.39 9.40
N LEU A 267 -1.81 -28.06 9.55
CA LEU A 267 -2.90 -27.16 9.18
C LEU A 267 -3.02 -27.10 7.66
N LYS A 268 -4.25 -27.29 7.17
CA LYS A 268 -4.56 -27.25 5.75
C LYS A 268 -5.70 -26.27 5.51
N LEU A 269 -5.47 -25.25 4.68
CA LEU A 269 -6.43 -24.17 4.41
C LEU A 269 -7.41 -24.49 3.26
N SER A 270 -6.98 -25.29 2.29
CA SER A 270 -7.78 -25.73 1.14
C SER A 270 -7.31 -27.09 0.63
N ASP A 271 -8.08 -27.73 -0.25
CA ASP A 271 -7.77 -29.07 -0.78
C ASP A 271 -6.41 -29.16 -1.49
N HIS A 272 -6.02 -28.08 -2.18
CA HIS A 272 -4.77 -27.99 -2.93
C HIS A 272 -3.57 -27.56 -2.08
N ALA A 273 -3.80 -27.02 -0.89
CA ALA A 273 -2.71 -26.57 -0.01
C ALA A 273 -1.98 -27.76 0.63
N ARG A 274 -0.65 -27.67 0.71
CA ARG A 274 0.14 -28.60 1.52
C ARG A 274 -0.09 -28.30 3.02
N PRO A 275 -0.15 -29.31 3.90
CA PRO A 275 -0.26 -29.07 5.33
C PRO A 275 1.05 -28.45 5.86
N PHE A 276 0.94 -27.53 6.81
CA PHE A 276 2.09 -26.86 7.38
C PHE A 276 1.99 -26.69 8.90
N ASP A 277 3.16 -26.49 9.50
CA ASP A 277 3.37 -26.36 10.93
C ASP A 277 4.06 -25.03 11.23
N PHE A 278 3.70 -24.41 12.34
CA PHE A 278 4.49 -23.35 12.94
C PHE A 278 4.12 -23.19 14.43
N ASP A 279 5.04 -22.57 15.17
CA ASP A 279 4.84 -22.20 16.57
C ASP A 279 4.93 -20.69 16.70
N LEU A 280 4.17 -20.10 17.63
CA LEU A 280 4.30 -18.70 18.04
C LEU A 280 4.67 -18.66 19.52
N LEU A 281 5.71 -17.90 19.83
CA LEU A 281 6.33 -17.89 21.14
C LEU A 281 5.95 -16.65 21.96
N ASP A 282 6.08 -16.73 23.27
CA ASP A 282 5.82 -15.59 24.16
C ASP A 282 6.80 -14.44 23.90
N GLY A 283 6.25 -13.23 23.75
CA GLY A 283 7.01 -12.02 23.44
C GLY A 283 7.40 -11.87 21.97
N GLU A 284 7.07 -12.85 21.13
CA GLU A 284 7.52 -12.89 19.74
C GLU A 284 6.56 -12.12 18.81
N ILE A 285 7.15 -11.39 17.86
CA ILE A 285 6.47 -10.80 16.72
C ILE A 285 6.88 -11.54 15.45
N VAL A 286 5.95 -12.26 14.84
CA VAL A 286 6.17 -13.02 13.60
C VAL A 286 5.48 -12.30 12.45
N ALA A 287 6.17 -12.07 11.34
CA ALA A 287 5.54 -11.63 10.09
C ALA A 287 5.30 -12.82 9.16
N VAL A 288 4.14 -12.86 8.52
CA VAL A 288 3.84 -13.75 7.41
C VAL A 288 3.81 -12.89 6.15
N THR A 289 4.73 -13.18 5.24
CA THR A 289 4.85 -12.49 3.95
C THR A 289 4.56 -13.45 2.79
N GLY A 290 4.41 -12.89 1.60
CA GLY A 290 4.07 -13.62 0.38
C GLY A 290 3.32 -12.73 -0.59
N LEU A 291 3.17 -13.19 -1.84
CA LEU A 291 2.45 -12.46 -2.88
C LEU A 291 0.99 -12.14 -2.49
N VAL A 292 0.37 -11.23 -3.24
CA VAL A 292 -1.06 -10.95 -3.08
C VAL A 292 -1.85 -12.21 -3.44
N GLY A 293 -2.86 -12.55 -2.63
CA GLY A 293 -3.74 -13.70 -2.89
C GLY A 293 -3.20 -15.07 -2.47
N VAL A 294 -1.98 -15.17 -1.91
CA VAL A 294 -1.40 -16.46 -1.46
C VAL A 294 -2.10 -17.10 -0.26
N GLY A 295 -3.11 -16.45 0.33
CA GLY A 295 -3.90 -16.98 1.44
C GLY A 295 -3.60 -16.39 2.82
N LYS A 296 -2.84 -15.28 2.90
CA LYS A 296 -2.54 -14.57 4.17
C LYS A 296 -3.80 -14.28 5.00
N THR A 297 -4.77 -13.58 4.42
CA THR A 297 -6.06 -13.28 5.07
C THR A 297 -6.84 -14.54 5.43
N ALA A 298 -6.83 -15.57 4.58
CA ALA A 298 -7.49 -16.84 4.88
C ALA A 298 -6.86 -17.54 6.11
N LEU A 299 -5.54 -17.46 6.26
CA LEU A 299 -4.85 -17.95 7.46
C LEU A 299 -5.25 -17.10 8.69
N ALA A 300 -5.20 -15.77 8.59
CA ALA A 300 -5.61 -14.87 9.68
C ALA A 300 -7.04 -15.17 10.19
N GLU A 301 -7.99 -15.31 9.26
CA GLU A 301 -9.39 -15.66 9.55
C GLU A 301 -9.53 -17.06 10.17
N THR A 302 -8.72 -18.02 9.72
CA THR A 302 -8.71 -19.39 10.27
C THR A 302 -8.20 -19.40 11.71
N LEU A 303 -7.13 -18.66 11.99
CA LEU A 303 -6.58 -18.51 13.34
C LEU A 303 -7.57 -17.80 14.29
N PHE A 304 -8.40 -16.88 13.77
CA PHE A 304 -9.41 -16.17 14.55
C PHE A 304 -10.76 -16.91 14.66
N GLY A 305 -10.95 -18.02 13.94
CA GLY A 305 -12.21 -18.77 13.93
C GLY A 305 -13.32 -18.14 13.09
N ALA A 306 -12.98 -17.24 12.17
CA ALA A 306 -13.89 -16.76 11.12
C ALA A 306 -13.98 -17.73 9.94
N ARG A 307 -12.92 -18.53 9.71
CA ARG A 307 -12.91 -19.69 8.81
C ARG A 307 -12.59 -20.97 9.57
N SER A 308 -13.12 -22.09 9.07
CA SER A 308 -12.73 -23.42 9.56
C SER A 308 -11.58 -23.97 8.71
N PRO A 309 -10.53 -24.55 9.31
CA PRO A 309 -9.51 -25.25 8.55
C PRO A 309 -10.07 -26.55 7.96
N LEU A 310 -9.48 -27.02 6.86
CA LEU A 310 -9.83 -28.30 6.26
C LEU A 310 -9.27 -29.48 7.08
N ALA A 311 -8.05 -29.32 7.61
CA ALA A 311 -7.39 -30.29 8.47
C ALA A 311 -6.38 -29.61 9.40
N GLY A 312 -5.86 -30.38 10.36
CA GLY A 312 -4.85 -29.96 11.31
C GLY A 312 -5.41 -29.59 12.67
N GLU A 313 -4.49 -29.32 13.59
CA GLU A 313 -4.78 -29.02 14.98
C GLU A 313 -4.09 -27.73 15.41
N MET A 314 -4.80 -26.94 16.20
CA MET A 314 -4.27 -25.74 16.83
C MET A 314 -4.34 -25.88 18.35
N THR A 315 -3.33 -25.38 19.05
CA THR A 315 -3.32 -25.32 20.52
C THR A 315 -2.94 -23.92 20.99
N LEU A 316 -3.62 -23.44 22.03
CA LEU A 316 -3.35 -22.18 22.71
C LEU A 316 -3.03 -22.49 24.18
N ASP A 317 -1.86 -22.08 24.65
CA ASP A 317 -1.35 -22.37 26.01
C ASP A 317 -1.39 -23.88 26.34
N GLY A 318 -1.07 -24.71 25.35
CA GLY A 318 -1.08 -26.17 25.46
C GLY A 318 -2.47 -26.82 25.41
N LEU A 319 -3.55 -26.04 25.39
CA LEU A 319 -4.93 -26.54 25.30
C LEU A 319 -5.41 -26.54 23.85
N ARG A 320 -6.24 -27.53 23.48
CA ARG A 320 -6.86 -27.59 22.15
C ARG A 320 -7.64 -26.31 21.83
N TYR A 321 -7.33 -25.72 20.69
CA TYR A 321 -7.93 -24.50 20.18
C TYR A 321 -8.65 -24.78 18.86
N ALA A 322 -9.99 -24.71 18.87
CA ALA A 322 -10.84 -24.94 17.70
C ALA A 322 -12.11 -24.08 17.83
N PRO A 323 -11.99 -22.75 17.75
CA PRO A 323 -13.14 -21.86 17.87
C PRO A 323 -14.15 -22.12 16.74
N LYS A 324 -15.43 -22.22 17.09
CA LYS A 324 -16.53 -22.34 16.11
C LYS A 324 -17.13 -20.99 15.71
N ALA A 325 -16.74 -19.93 16.41
CA ALA A 325 -17.17 -18.57 16.19
C ALA A 325 -16.12 -17.60 16.74
N THR A 326 -16.03 -16.41 16.14
CA THR A 326 -15.07 -15.35 16.51
C THR A 326 -15.18 -14.93 17.98
N GLY A 327 -16.39 -14.92 18.56
CA GLY A 327 -16.58 -14.66 19.99
C GLY A 327 -15.85 -15.63 20.92
N GLN A 328 -15.68 -16.90 20.51
CA GLN A 328 -14.93 -17.89 21.28
C GLN A 328 -13.41 -17.62 21.23
N ALA A 329 -12.91 -17.11 20.10
CA ALA A 329 -11.53 -16.67 19.96
C ALA A 329 -11.26 -15.47 20.89
N ILE A 330 -12.12 -14.45 20.84
CA ILE A 330 -12.02 -13.26 21.71
C ILE A 330 -12.06 -13.65 23.19
N ALA A 331 -12.98 -14.55 23.59
CA ALA A 331 -13.09 -15.01 24.97
C ALA A 331 -11.83 -15.75 25.46
N ARG A 332 -11.08 -16.38 24.55
CA ARG A 332 -9.79 -17.04 24.83
C ARG A 332 -8.58 -16.11 24.66
N GLY A 333 -8.81 -14.81 24.40
CA GLY A 333 -7.74 -13.82 24.25
C GLY A 333 -7.04 -13.86 22.89
N VAL A 334 -7.70 -14.36 21.84
CA VAL A 334 -7.22 -14.28 20.46
C VAL A 334 -7.95 -13.14 19.75
N PHE A 335 -7.22 -12.11 19.31
CA PHE A 335 -7.75 -10.89 18.72
C PHE A 335 -7.26 -10.69 17.29
N LEU A 336 -8.08 -10.05 16.44
CA LEU A 336 -7.79 -9.84 15.02
C LEU A 336 -8.04 -8.38 14.62
N VAL A 337 -7.00 -7.72 14.10
CA VAL A 337 -7.14 -6.53 13.25
C VAL A 337 -7.31 -7.04 11.81
N ALA A 338 -8.49 -6.87 11.22
CA ALA A 338 -8.78 -7.31 9.86
C ALA A 338 -8.18 -6.36 8.81
N LYS A 339 -7.91 -6.89 7.61
CA LYS A 339 -7.35 -6.15 6.46
C LYS A 339 -8.25 -5.00 6.02
N ASP A 340 -9.52 -5.27 5.74
CA ASP A 340 -10.46 -4.24 5.33
C ASP A 340 -11.11 -3.57 6.55
N ARG A 341 -10.61 -2.37 6.87
CA ARG A 341 -11.18 -1.60 7.99
C ARG A 341 -12.57 -1.05 7.69
N ALA A 342 -12.93 -0.78 6.43
CA ALA A 342 -14.22 -0.18 6.09
C ALA A 342 -15.33 -1.23 6.10
N GLU A 343 -15.07 -2.41 5.55
CA GLU A 343 -16.06 -3.49 5.50
C GLU A 343 -16.10 -4.33 6.77
N SER A 344 -14.95 -4.57 7.42
CA SER A 344 -14.82 -5.58 8.48
C SER A 344 -14.33 -5.05 9.83
N GLY A 345 -13.99 -3.76 9.94
CA GLY A 345 -13.40 -3.16 11.14
C GLY A 345 -14.26 -2.09 11.82
N ILE A 346 -14.54 -1.02 11.10
CA ILE A 346 -15.15 0.21 11.60
C ILE A 346 -16.67 0.06 11.57
N VAL A 347 -17.32 0.43 12.66
CA VAL A 347 -18.77 0.69 12.64
C VAL A 347 -18.94 2.18 12.34
N PRO A 348 -19.43 2.56 11.14
CA PRO A 348 -19.40 3.96 10.70
C PRO A 348 -20.19 4.91 11.60
N ASP A 349 -21.33 4.45 12.12
CA ASP A 349 -22.22 5.24 12.99
C ASP A 349 -21.67 5.44 14.40
N PHE A 350 -20.55 4.79 14.75
CA PHE A 350 -19.96 4.85 16.07
C PHE A 350 -18.80 5.84 16.06
N ASN A 351 -18.65 6.61 17.13
CA ASN A 351 -17.46 7.45 17.34
C ASN A 351 -16.23 6.60 17.73
N ILE A 352 -15.09 7.26 17.97
CA ILE A 352 -13.83 6.61 18.35
C ILE A 352 -13.99 5.70 19.58
N TYR A 353 -14.56 6.20 20.68
CA TYR A 353 -14.61 5.41 21.92
C TYR A 353 -15.53 4.21 21.81
N GLU A 354 -16.65 4.33 21.09
CA GLU A 354 -17.59 3.24 20.83
C GLU A 354 -16.95 2.18 19.93
N ASN A 355 -16.20 2.61 18.91
CA ASN A 355 -15.43 1.69 18.09
C ASN A 355 -14.37 0.95 18.91
N ILE A 356 -13.65 1.60 19.82
CA ILE A 356 -12.62 0.95 20.64
C ILE A 356 -13.24 -0.02 21.66
N SER A 357 -14.35 0.32 22.29
CA SER A 357 -14.94 -0.46 23.38
C SER A 357 -15.76 -1.67 22.91
N LEU A 358 -16.24 -1.66 21.65
CA LEU A 358 -17.24 -2.59 21.13
C LEU A 358 -16.99 -4.07 21.44
N PRO A 359 -15.80 -4.67 21.21
CA PRO A 359 -15.60 -6.10 21.48
C PRO A 359 -15.62 -6.44 22.98
N PHE A 360 -15.51 -5.43 23.85
CA PHE A 360 -15.26 -5.58 25.28
C PHE A 360 -16.36 -4.96 26.15
N LEU A 361 -17.51 -4.63 25.58
CA LEU A 361 -18.63 -4.03 26.31
C LEU A 361 -19.05 -4.87 27.52
N GLY A 362 -19.00 -6.20 27.44
CA GLY A 362 -19.29 -7.08 28.57
C GLY A 362 -18.40 -6.83 29.80
N LYS A 363 -17.11 -6.54 29.60
CA LYS A 363 -16.16 -6.18 30.68
C LYS A 363 -16.37 -4.75 31.21
N LEU A 364 -17.00 -3.90 30.42
CA LEU A 364 -17.27 -2.49 30.72
C LEU A 364 -18.69 -2.27 31.24
N SER A 365 -19.49 -3.33 31.34
CA SER A 365 -20.89 -3.28 31.73
C SER A 365 -21.12 -3.80 33.14
N ARG A 366 -22.09 -3.19 33.83
CA ARG A 366 -22.60 -3.66 35.12
C ARG A 366 -24.11 -3.85 35.01
N CYS A 367 -24.60 -5.04 35.31
CA CYS A 367 -26.03 -5.39 35.18
C CYS A 367 -26.62 -5.08 33.78
N GLY A 368 -25.85 -5.33 32.71
CA GLY A 368 -26.27 -5.08 31.32
C GLY A 368 -26.14 -3.64 30.84
N ILE A 369 -25.65 -2.71 31.67
CA ILE A 369 -25.47 -1.30 31.32
C ILE A 369 -23.98 -0.99 31.20
N SER A 370 -23.55 -0.54 30.01
CA SER A 370 -22.16 -0.13 29.77
C SER A 370 -21.82 1.20 30.43
N SER A 371 -20.66 1.25 31.08
CA SER A 371 -20.12 2.47 31.67
C SER A 371 -19.46 3.35 30.61
N ARG A 372 -20.21 4.32 30.09
CA ARG A 372 -19.67 5.34 29.16
C ARG A 372 -18.42 6.04 29.69
N ARG A 373 -18.30 6.20 31.02
CA ARG A 373 -17.09 6.75 31.66
C ARG A 373 -15.89 5.81 31.49
N ALA A 374 -16.07 4.51 31.68
CA ALA A 374 -15.00 3.53 31.53
C ALA A 374 -14.58 3.35 30.06
N GLU A 375 -15.55 3.31 29.14
CA GLU A 375 -15.28 3.26 27.69
C GLU A 375 -14.43 4.46 27.23
N ARG A 376 -14.84 5.69 27.60
CA ARG A 376 -14.10 6.91 27.27
C ARG A 376 -12.70 6.93 27.89
N ALA A 377 -12.55 6.47 29.13
CA ALA A 377 -11.25 6.40 29.78
C ALA A 377 -10.28 5.47 29.03
N LYS A 378 -10.77 4.29 28.58
CA LYS A 378 -9.97 3.39 27.75
C LYS A 378 -9.61 3.99 26.40
N ALA A 379 -10.58 4.61 25.73
CA ALA A 379 -10.35 5.23 24.43
C ALA A 379 -9.30 6.35 24.51
N ARG A 380 -9.35 7.21 25.53
CA ARG A 380 -8.33 8.24 25.77
C ARG A 380 -6.94 7.64 25.99
N GLY A 381 -6.85 6.54 26.73
CA GLY A 381 -5.59 5.80 26.91
C GLY A 381 -4.99 5.34 25.58
N GLN A 382 -5.82 4.81 24.67
CA GLN A 382 -5.38 4.35 23.35
C GLN A 382 -5.05 5.51 22.41
N ILE A 383 -5.87 6.58 22.40
CA ILE A 383 -5.61 7.80 21.63
C ILE A 383 -4.23 8.36 21.97
N THR A 384 -3.93 8.54 23.25
CA THR A 384 -2.61 9.02 23.70
C THR A 384 -1.51 8.02 23.36
N SER A 385 -1.74 6.72 23.60
CA SER A 385 -0.71 5.71 23.41
C SER A 385 -0.32 5.46 21.95
N LEU A 386 -1.22 5.69 21.00
CA LEU A 386 -0.98 5.49 19.57
C LEU A 386 -0.80 6.82 18.83
N GLY A 387 -0.94 7.96 19.51
CA GLY A 387 -0.86 9.28 18.90
C GLY A 387 -1.94 9.49 17.84
N VAL A 388 -3.19 9.17 18.17
CA VAL A 388 -4.34 9.43 17.28
C VAL A 388 -4.61 10.93 17.27
N ILE A 389 -4.60 11.52 16.08
CA ILE A 389 -4.91 12.94 15.88
C ILE A 389 -6.43 13.08 15.81
N CYS A 390 -7.02 13.56 16.90
CA CYS A 390 -8.45 13.87 17.02
C CYS A 390 -8.64 15.03 18.00
N ARG A 391 -9.80 15.69 17.98
CA ARG A 391 -10.18 16.70 18.99
C ARG A 391 -10.44 16.04 20.34
N ASN A 392 -11.19 14.94 20.34
CA ASN A 392 -11.51 14.16 21.54
C ASN A 392 -12.05 12.76 21.19
N GLU A 393 -12.29 11.92 22.19
CA GLU A 393 -12.71 10.52 21.98
C GLU A 393 -14.12 10.34 21.38
N ARG A 394 -14.90 11.41 21.22
CA ARG A 394 -16.26 11.38 20.66
C ARG A 394 -16.32 11.79 19.19
N ASP A 395 -15.18 12.13 18.60
CA ASP A 395 -15.13 12.45 17.18
C ASP A 395 -15.60 11.24 16.36
N GLU A 396 -16.29 11.53 15.26
CA GLU A 396 -16.79 10.52 14.34
C GLU A 396 -15.63 9.89 13.56
N MET A 397 -15.69 8.58 13.33
CA MET A 397 -14.62 7.86 12.63
C MET A 397 -14.34 8.41 11.23
N GLN A 398 -15.38 8.90 10.54
CA GLN A 398 -15.27 9.46 9.18
C GLN A 398 -14.47 10.77 9.13
N THR A 399 -14.37 11.50 10.24
CA THR A 399 -13.62 12.76 10.30
C THR A 399 -12.10 12.55 10.41
N LEU A 400 -11.66 11.32 10.70
CA LEU A 400 -10.25 10.97 10.83
C LEU A 400 -9.65 10.62 9.47
N SER A 401 -8.36 10.93 9.29
CA SER A 401 -7.59 10.39 8.16
C SER A 401 -7.49 8.87 8.24
N GLY A 402 -7.28 8.19 7.09
CA GLY A 402 -7.17 6.73 7.04
C GLY A 402 -6.13 6.15 8.01
N GLY A 403 -4.97 6.81 8.14
CA GLY A 403 -3.95 6.41 9.10
C GLY A 403 -4.38 6.52 10.57
N ASN A 404 -5.16 7.55 10.93
CA ASN A 404 -5.72 7.69 12.28
C ASN A 404 -6.85 6.68 12.54
N GLN A 405 -7.68 6.38 11.53
CA GLN A 405 -8.66 5.31 11.63
C GLN A 405 -7.98 3.96 11.90
N GLN A 406 -6.86 3.69 11.22
CA GLN A 406 -6.08 2.47 11.43
C GLN A 406 -5.50 2.39 12.85
N LYS A 407 -4.94 3.50 13.36
CA LYS A 407 -4.49 3.58 14.77
C LYS A 407 -5.64 3.28 15.74
N VAL A 408 -6.86 3.79 15.49
CA VAL A 408 -8.04 3.47 16.32
C VAL A 408 -8.39 1.98 16.27
N MET A 409 -8.35 1.34 15.09
CA MET A 409 -8.62 -0.10 14.95
C MET A 409 -7.57 -0.98 15.63
N VAL A 410 -6.29 -0.62 15.54
CA VAL A 410 -5.23 -1.29 16.31
C VAL A 410 -5.44 -1.07 17.82
N GLY A 411 -5.78 0.17 18.21
CA GLY A 411 -6.05 0.55 19.60
C GLY A 411 -7.23 -0.19 20.24
N ARG A 412 -8.27 -0.52 19.48
CA ARG A 412 -9.37 -1.40 19.91
C ARG A 412 -8.81 -2.68 20.53
N TRP A 413 -8.02 -3.42 19.77
CA TRP A 413 -7.53 -4.74 20.20
C TRP A 413 -6.39 -4.66 21.22
N LEU A 414 -5.67 -3.55 21.29
CA LEU A 414 -4.65 -3.29 22.31
C LEU A 414 -5.23 -2.73 23.63
N CYS A 415 -6.54 -2.48 23.71
CA CYS A 415 -7.18 -1.96 24.92
C CYS A 415 -7.39 -3.02 26.02
N GLU A 416 -7.21 -4.29 25.68
CA GLU A 416 -7.30 -5.46 26.56
C GLU A 416 -6.09 -6.39 26.32
N PRO A 417 -5.65 -7.14 27.33
CA PRO A 417 -4.61 -8.15 27.14
C PRO A 417 -5.12 -9.28 26.23
N SER A 418 -4.27 -9.69 25.28
CA SER A 418 -4.44 -10.88 24.42
C SER A 418 -3.38 -11.92 24.74
N ARG A 419 -3.63 -13.18 24.40
CA ARG A 419 -2.61 -14.23 24.29
C ARG A 419 -2.07 -14.34 22.87
N LEU A 420 -2.92 -14.16 21.86
CA LEU A 420 -2.52 -14.07 20.45
C LEU A 420 -3.14 -12.83 19.82
N LEU A 421 -2.31 -11.94 19.28
CA LEU A 421 -2.75 -10.80 18.49
C LEU A 421 -2.41 -11.03 17.02
N ILE A 422 -3.44 -11.03 16.20
CA ILE A 422 -3.36 -11.20 14.75
C ILE A 422 -3.59 -9.84 14.11
N LEU A 423 -2.69 -9.42 13.23
CA LEU A 423 -2.86 -8.19 12.47
C LEU A 423 -2.72 -8.47 10.97
N ASP A 424 -3.78 -8.26 10.20
CA ASP A 424 -3.78 -8.40 8.75
C ASP A 424 -3.65 -7.03 8.08
N GLU A 425 -2.54 -6.81 7.35
CA GLU A 425 -2.15 -5.54 6.72
C GLU A 425 -2.30 -4.30 7.64
N PRO A 426 -1.76 -4.31 8.88
CA PRO A 426 -2.02 -3.24 9.85
C PRO A 426 -1.46 -1.87 9.45
N PHE A 427 -0.58 -1.81 8.45
CA PHE A 427 0.07 -0.59 7.98
C PHE A 427 -0.58 -0.02 6.70
N GLN A 428 -1.69 -0.60 6.23
CA GLN A 428 -2.34 -0.12 5.02
C GLN A 428 -2.84 1.33 5.18
N GLY A 429 -2.33 2.24 4.36
CA GLY A 429 -2.71 3.65 4.36
C GLY A 429 -2.22 4.45 5.57
N VAL A 430 -1.20 3.96 6.29
CA VAL A 430 -0.50 4.72 7.34
C VAL A 430 0.82 5.26 6.80
N ASP A 431 1.24 6.44 7.27
CA ASP A 431 2.57 6.96 6.96
C ASP A 431 3.67 6.20 7.75
N ILE A 432 4.93 6.40 7.37
CA ILE A 432 6.08 5.74 8.00
C ILE A 432 6.18 6.05 9.51
N ALA A 433 5.79 7.24 9.95
CA ALA A 433 5.85 7.60 11.36
C ALA A 433 4.79 6.81 12.16
N ALA A 434 3.56 6.75 11.65
CA ALA A 434 2.49 5.95 12.21
C ALA A 434 2.81 4.45 12.21
N ARG A 435 3.45 3.93 11.15
CA ARG A 435 3.97 2.55 11.11
C ARG A 435 4.92 2.27 12.28
N ARG A 436 5.88 3.18 12.51
CA ARG A 436 6.82 3.07 13.65
C ARG A 436 6.13 3.16 15.00
N ASP A 437 5.16 4.06 15.16
CA ASP A 437 4.38 4.17 16.39
C ASP A 437 3.68 2.84 16.73
N ILE A 438 3.02 2.25 15.72
CA ILE A 438 2.33 0.96 15.86
C ILE A 438 3.35 -0.14 16.17
N GLY A 439 4.43 -0.26 15.40
CA GLY A 439 5.49 -1.26 15.62
C GLY A 439 6.10 -1.18 17.02
N ASN A 440 6.44 0.03 17.47
CA ASN A 440 6.94 0.28 18.83
C ASN A 440 5.93 -0.13 19.89
N LYS A 441 4.64 0.20 19.69
CA LYS A 441 3.59 -0.17 20.64
C LYS A 441 3.41 -1.69 20.71
N LEU A 442 3.41 -2.37 19.58
CA LEU A 442 3.36 -3.84 19.53
C LEU A 442 4.53 -4.44 20.29
N ARG A 443 5.74 -3.90 20.11
CA ARG A 443 6.95 -4.37 20.78
C ARG A 443 6.91 -4.16 22.29
N ILE A 444 6.56 -2.96 22.75
CA ILE A 444 6.48 -2.63 24.20
C ILE A 444 5.43 -3.50 24.90
N SER A 445 4.37 -3.88 24.20
CA SER A 445 3.27 -4.68 24.74
C SER A 445 3.40 -6.18 24.44
N ALA A 446 4.54 -6.66 23.94
CA ALA A 446 4.68 -8.04 23.47
C ALA A 446 4.73 -9.08 24.61
N ALA A 447 5.19 -8.71 25.80
CA ALA A 447 5.32 -9.65 26.91
C ALA A 447 3.97 -10.28 27.31
N GLY A 448 3.93 -11.61 27.46
CA GLY A 448 2.73 -12.35 27.81
C GLY A 448 1.79 -12.60 26.63
N ARG A 449 2.23 -12.39 25.38
CA ARG A 449 1.46 -12.67 24.16
C ARG A 449 2.35 -12.98 22.98
N SER A 450 1.79 -13.64 21.97
CA SER A 450 2.40 -13.72 20.64
C SER A 450 1.71 -12.73 19.70
N THR A 451 2.47 -12.16 18.77
CA THR A 451 1.95 -11.30 17.70
C THR A 451 2.26 -11.93 16.36
N ILE A 452 1.26 -12.04 15.48
CA ILE A 452 1.44 -12.43 14.10
C ILE A 452 0.91 -11.32 13.19
N LEU A 453 1.75 -10.83 12.28
CA LEU A 453 1.42 -9.81 11.29
C LEU A 453 1.38 -10.45 9.91
N PHE A 454 0.36 -10.18 9.11
CA PHE A 454 0.33 -10.51 7.70
C PHE A 454 0.64 -9.24 6.91
N LEU A 455 1.76 -9.27 6.19
CA LEU A 455 2.32 -8.10 5.51
C LEU A 455 2.59 -8.44 4.05
N THR A 456 2.19 -7.57 3.14
CA THR A 456 2.56 -7.71 1.72
C THR A 456 3.95 -7.13 1.45
N GLU A 457 4.38 -6.09 2.17
CA GLU A 457 5.67 -5.43 1.94
C GLU A 457 6.77 -5.97 2.88
N LEU A 458 7.95 -6.23 2.31
CA LEU A 458 9.07 -6.84 3.05
C LEU A 458 9.80 -5.89 3.98
N ASP A 459 9.89 -4.62 3.61
CA ASP A 459 10.50 -3.59 4.46
C ASP A 459 9.73 -3.45 5.79
N GLU A 460 8.40 -3.59 5.76
CA GLU A 460 7.56 -3.62 6.95
C GLU A 460 7.90 -4.83 7.84
N ALA A 461 8.02 -6.02 7.23
CA ALA A 461 8.39 -7.23 7.95
C ALA A 461 9.77 -7.09 8.60
N PHE A 462 10.76 -6.58 7.86
CA PHE A 462 12.10 -6.33 8.34
C PHE A 462 12.18 -5.27 9.44
N GLU A 463 11.25 -4.31 9.49
CA GLU A 463 11.21 -3.25 10.49
C GLU A 463 10.55 -3.67 11.81
N VAL A 464 9.66 -4.68 11.81
CA VAL A 464 8.85 -5.01 13.00
C VAL A 464 9.02 -6.43 13.54
N ALA A 465 9.36 -7.41 12.71
CA ALA A 465 9.31 -8.82 13.09
C ALA A 465 10.62 -9.36 13.67
N ASP A 466 10.51 -10.33 14.56
CA ASP A 466 11.63 -11.17 15.02
C ASP A 466 11.91 -12.31 14.02
N ARG A 467 10.85 -12.81 13.40
CA ARG A 467 10.85 -13.96 12.50
C ARG A 467 9.87 -13.73 11.36
N ILE A 468 10.24 -14.20 10.17
CA ILE A 468 9.47 -14.05 8.94
C ILE A 468 9.13 -15.46 8.41
N LEU A 469 7.84 -15.73 8.26
CA LEU A 469 7.32 -16.92 7.58
C LEU A 469 6.94 -16.53 6.15
N VAL A 470 7.38 -17.32 5.18
CA VAL A 470 7.06 -17.10 3.77
C VAL A 470 5.89 -18.01 3.39
N MET A 471 4.83 -17.42 2.86
CA MET A 471 3.62 -18.11 2.42
C MET A 471 3.51 -18.08 0.90
N SER A 472 3.30 -19.24 0.31
CA SER A 472 3.04 -19.42 -1.12
C SER A 472 2.01 -20.53 -1.31
N GLU A 473 1.10 -20.39 -2.28
CA GLU A 473 0.05 -21.40 -2.56
C GLU A 473 -0.71 -21.88 -1.32
N GLN A 474 -1.04 -20.98 -0.40
CA GLN A 474 -1.75 -21.28 0.85
C GLN A 474 -1.00 -22.20 1.82
N THR A 475 0.31 -22.35 1.68
CA THR A 475 1.20 -23.07 2.60
C THR A 475 2.36 -22.19 3.04
N ILE A 476 2.94 -22.49 4.22
CA ILE A 476 4.24 -21.93 4.61
C ILE A 476 5.34 -22.72 3.89
N VAL A 477 6.23 -22.00 3.21
CA VAL A 477 7.34 -22.58 2.41
C VAL A 477 8.71 -22.26 2.99
N GLY A 478 8.81 -21.28 3.89
CA GLY A 478 10.06 -20.89 4.50
C GLY A 478 9.91 -20.17 5.82
N GLU A 479 10.96 -20.20 6.63
CA GLU A 479 11.05 -19.57 7.94
C GLU A 479 12.44 -18.94 8.10
N HIS A 480 12.48 -17.65 8.42
CA HIS A 480 13.70 -16.85 8.46
C HIS A 480 13.75 -16.02 9.73
N ARG A 481 14.88 -16.02 10.44
CA ARG A 481 15.11 -15.10 11.56
C ARG A 481 15.58 -13.76 11.04
N ASN A 482 15.00 -12.66 11.56
CA ASN A 482 15.26 -11.33 11.04
C ASN A 482 16.71 -10.81 11.28
N THR A 483 17.55 -11.52 12.03
CA THR A 483 18.98 -11.16 12.19
C THR A 483 19.89 -11.68 11.08
N GLU A 484 19.49 -12.75 10.40
CA GLU A 484 20.33 -13.51 9.47
C GLU A 484 19.53 -13.85 8.20
N VAL A 485 18.70 -12.91 7.74
CA VAL A 485 17.86 -13.16 6.56
C VAL A 485 18.73 -13.22 5.32
N ASP A 486 18.71 -14.37 4.66
CA ASP A 486 19.09 -14.50 3.27
C ASP A 486 17.95 -13.98 2.40
N VAL A 487 18.13 -12.76 1.90
CA VAL A 487 17.09 -12.03 1.18
C VAL A 487 16.83 -12.62 -0.19
N GLU A 488 17.86 -13.16 -0.85
CA GLU A 488 17.75 -13.87 -2.13
C GLU A 488 16.86 -15.12 -1.96
N ARG A 489 17.14 -15.91 -0.92
CA ARG A 489 16.32 -17.08 -0.58
C ARG A 489 14.89 -16.68 -0.23
N LEU A 490 14.70 -15.63 0.57
CA LEU A 490 13.37 -15.17 0.96
C LEU A 490 12.56 -14.67 -0.26
N LEU A 491 13.19 -13.94 -1.18
CA LEU A 491 12.56 -13.43 -2.40
C LEU A 491 12.19 -14.55 -3.38
N SER A 492 13.07 -15.54 -3.56
CA SER A 492 12.81 -16.72 -4.41
C SER A 492 11.65 -17.57 -3.88
N GLU A 493 11.60 -17.80 -2.57
CA GLU A 493 10.48 -18.48 -1.91
C GLU A 493 9.15 -17.72 -2.09
N ILE A 494 9.16 -16.38 -2.02
CA ILE A 494 7.97 -15.54 -2.29
C ILE A 494 7.58 -15.62 -3.77
N ALA A 495 8.54 -15.65 -4.68
CA ALA A 495 8.31 -15.74 -6.12
C ALA A 495 7.82 -17.13 -6.57
N GLY A 496 7.82 -18.13 -5.68
CA GLY A 496 7.42 -19.50 -6.00
C GLY A 496 8.46 -20.29 -6.81
N GLN A 497 9.68 -19.75 -6.95
CA GLN A 497 10.78 -20.46 -7.58
C GLN A 497 11.38 -21.43 -6.56
N SER A 498 10.92 -22.68 -6.59
CA SER A 498 11.50 -23.74 -5.77
C SER A 498 12.93 -24.03 -6.26
N HIS A 499 13.91 -23.98 -5.36
CA HIS A 499 15.35 -24.10 -5.63
C HIS A 499 15.84 -25.43 -6.26
N GLN A 500 14.95 -26.26 -6.82
CA GLN A 500 15.32 -27.52 -7.47
C GLN A 500 16.01 -27.35 -8.83
N GLN A 501 16.11 -26.15 -9.40
CA GLN A 501 16.75 -25.93 -10.71
C GLN A 501 18.20 -25.45 -10.67
N VAL A 502 18.71 -24.92 -9.54
CA VAL A 502 20.09 -24.39 -9.51
C VAL A 502 21.16 -25.50 -9.40
N MET A 503 20.81 -26.66 -8.85
CA MET A 503 21.74 -27.80 -8.73
C MET A 503 21.96 -28.58 -10.05
N HIS A 504 21.23 -28.26 -11.12
CA HIS A 504 21.39 -28.91 -12.43
C HIS A 504 22.25 -28.11 -13.44
N HIS A 505 22.86 -27.01 -13.00
CA HIS A 505 23.82 -26.24 -13.82
C HIS A 505 25.26 -26.27 -13.31
N GLU A 506 25.55 -27.07 -12.27
CA GLU A 506 26.93 -27.37 -11.82
C GLU A 506 27.24 -28.88 -11.86
N GLN A 507 26.95 -29.54 -12.99
CA GLN A 507 27.58 -30.82 -13.35
C GLN A 507 28.07 -30.81 -14.80
#